data_AF-A0A2V7VFS9-F1
#
_entry.id   AF-A0A2V7VFS9-F1
#
_cell.length_a   1.000
_cell.length_b   1.000
_cell.length_c   1.000
_cell.angle_alpha   90.00
_cell.angle_beta   90.00
_cell.angle_gamma   90.00
#
_symmetry.space_group_name_H-M   'P 1'
#
loop_
_entity.id
_entity.type
_entity.pdbx_description
1 polymer ?
#
loop_
_entity_poly.entity_id
_entity_poly.type
_entity_poly.pdbx_seq_one_letter_code
_entity_poly.pdbx_strand_id
1 'polypeptide(L)'
;DLHKLLALNNVNLSEYFWVKLLHANISGLNMFVRELPGIVLVLFYVGALPVLLARSRREVSLPGGVRFNVGLRKYYEKMGPWRFAVFVFLVLAMFALPIKMVLRWTLNLKYIVAMPEIFFNI
;
A
#
# COMPACT_ATOMS: atom_id res chain seq x y z
N ASP A 1 29.07 5.33 24.42
CA ASP A 1 29.38 5.73 23.04
C ASP A 1 28.38 6.73 22.49
N LEU A 2 28.82 7.97 22.30
CA LEU A 2 28.02 9.06 21.73
C LEU A 2 27.82 8.93 20.21
N HIS A 3 28.59 8.05 19.57
CA HIS A 3 28.52 7.73 18.13
C HIS A 3 27.75 6.43 17.84
N LYS A 4 27.01 5.89 18.83
CA LYS A 4 26.16 4.73 18.60
C LYS A 4 24.94 5.18 17.80
N LEU A 5 25.01 4.98 16.49
CA LEU A 5 23.85 5.11 15.61
C LEU A 5 22.74 4.21 16.18
N LEU A 6 21.72 4.82 16.79
CA LEU A 6 20.53 4.10 17.23
C LEU A 6 19.98 3.43 15.97
N ALA A 7 19.96 2.09 15.97
CA ALA A 7 19.44 1.34 14.85
C ALA A 7 18.03 1.86 14.57
N LEU A 8 17.85 2.39 13.37
CA LEU A 8 16.56 2.89 12.91
C LEU A 8 15.56 1.74 13.07
N ASN A 9 14.56 1.93 13.94
CA ASN A 9 13.63 0.86 14.27
C ASN A 9 12.76 0.58 13.05
N ASN A 10 13.17 -0.43 12.28
CA ASN A 10 12.53 -0.85 11.05
C ASN A 10 11.24 -1.57 11.42
N VAL A 11 10.10 -0.93 11.15
CA VAL A 11 8.78 -1.49 11.47
C VAL A 11 8.16 -2.10 10.22
N ASN A 12 7.51 -3.25 10.38
CA ASN A 12 6.71 -3.88 9.32
C ASN A 12 5.30 -3.28 9.29
N LEU A 13 4.64 -3.30 8.13
CA LEU A 13 3.26 -2.79 8.05
C LEU A 13 2.29 -3.56 8.96
N SER A 14 2.47 -4.88 9.07
CA SER A 14 1.70 -5.72 9.98
C SER A 14 1.89 -5.29 11.44
N GLU A 15 3.13 -5.02 11.86
CA GLU A 15 3.44 -4.49 13.19
C GLU A 15 2.87 -3.08 13.42
N TYR A 16 2.94 -2.20 12.43
CA TYR A 16 2.32 -0.88 12.53
C TYR A 16 0.79 -0.98 12.73
N PHE A 17 0.12 -1.83 11.95
CA PHE A 17 -1.33 -1.97 12.01
C PHE A 17 -1.80 -2.71 13.26
N TRP A 18 -1.20 -3.85 13.60
CA TRP A 18 -1.64 -4.65 14.73
C TRP A 18 -1.13 -4.11 16.08
N VAL A 19 0.14 -3.69 16.16
CA VAL A 19 0.74 -3.27 17.44
C VAL A 19 0.50 -1.78 17.72
N LYS A 20 0.75 -0.89 16.75
CA LYS A 20 0.63 0.57 17.00
C LYS A 20 -0.80 1.10 16.88
N LEU A 21 -1.60 0.59 15.95
CA LEU A 21 -2.98 1.06 15.76
C LEU A 21 -3.97 0.29 16.65
N LEU A 22 -3.88 -1.04 16.69
CA LEU A 22 -4.85 -1.89 17.38
C LEU A 22 -4.41 -2.32 18.79
N HIS A 23 -3.18 -2.00 19.22
CA HIS A 23 -2.59 -2.46 20.49
C HIS A 23 -2.72 -3.98 20.72
N ALA A 24 -2.76 -4.74 19.63
CA ALA A 24 -2.93 -6.19 19.64
C ALA A 24 -1.57 -6.89 19.65
N ASN A 25 -1.49 -8.03 20.35
CA ASN A 25 -0.29 -8.84 20.37
C ASN A 25 -0.16 -9.65 19.06
N ILE A 26 0.93 -9.44 18.33
CA ILE A 26 1.24 -10.19 17.11
C ILE A 26 1.66 -11.65 17.40
N SER A 27 2.12 -11.92 18.63
CA SER A 27 2.66 -13.20 19.05
C SER A 27 1.53 -14.21 19.24
N GLY A 28 1.15 -14.91 18.16
CA GLY A 28 0.09 -15.93 18.14
C GLY A 28 -0.87 -15.85 16.96
N LEU A 29 -0.77 -14.81 16.11
CA LEU A 29 -1.59 -14.71 14.91
C LEU A 29 -1.10 -15.65 13.82
N ASN A 30 -2.05 -16.31 13.15
CA ASN A 30 -1.79 -17.07 11.93
C ASN A 30 -1.15 -16.17 10.87
N MET A 31 -0.18 -16.71 10.12
CA MET A 31 0.60 -16.00 9.11
C MET A 31 -0.26 -15.14 8.16
N PHE A 32 -1.36 -15.70 7.66
CA PHE A 32 -2.27 -14.99 6.74
C PHE A 32 -2.96 -13.79 7.39
N VAL A 33 -3.34 -13.90 8.67
CA VAL A 33 -4.03 -12.83 9.40
C VAL A 33 -3.06 -11.69 9.72
N ARG A 34 -1.82 -12.03 10.08
CA ARG A 34 -0.77 -11.05 10.36
C ARG A 34 -0.49 -10.17 9.13
N GLU A 35 -0.39 -10.77 7.95
CA GLU A 35 -0.05 -10.08 6.69
C GLU A 35 -1.27 -9.60 5.89
N LEU A 36 -2.49 -9.91 6.35
CA LEU A 36 -3.75 -9.51 5.71
C LEU A 36 -3.81 -8.01 5.37
N PRO A 37 -3.41 -7.07 6.24
CA PRO A 37 -3.47 -5.65 5.92
C PRO A 37 -2.62 -5.29 4.69
N GLY A 38 -1.43 -5.89 4.57
CA GLY A 38 -0.55 -5.66 3.42
C GLY A 38 -1.09 -6.31 2.15
N ILE A 39 -1.61 -7.54 2.23
CA ILE A 39 -2.20 -8.24 1.08
C ILE A 39 -3.43 -7.50 0.56
N VAL A 40 -4.33 -7.08 1.46
CA VAL A 40 -5.52 -6.30 1.09
C VAL A 40 -5.13 -4.97 0.47
N LEU A 41 -4.11 -4.29 1.01
CA LEU A 41 -3.61 -3.03 0.45
C LEU A 41 -3.09 -3.23 -0.98
N VAL A 42 -2.31 -4.29 -1.24
CA VAL A 42 -1.79 -4.60 -2.58
C VAL A 42 -2.91 -4.96 -3.56
N LEU A 43 -3.85 -5.83 -3.15
CA LEU A 43 -5.01 -6.19 -3.98
C LEU A 43 -5.88 -4.98 -4.28
N PHE A 44 -6.07 -4.11 -3.29
CA PHE A 44 -6.77 -2.84 -3.49
C PHE A 44 -6.02 -1.95 -4.47
N TYR A 45 -4.70 -1.84 -4.34
CA TYR A 45 -3.87 -0.99 -5.19
C TYR A 45 -3.85 -1.45 -6.65
N VAL A 46 -3.73 -2.75 -6.91
CA VAL A 46 -3.60 -3.28 -8.28
C VAL A 46 -4.96 -3.59 -8.91
N GLY A 47 -5.93 -4.08 -8.14
CA GLY A 47 -7.23 -4.53 -8.64
C GLY A 47 -8.34 -3.49 -8.48
N ALA A 48 -8.53 -2.98 -7.27
CA ALA A 48 -9.67 -2.10 -6.98
C ALA A 48 -9.47 -0.69 -7.53
N LEU A 49 -8.26 -0.11 -7.43
CA LEU A 49 -7.97 1.24 -7.92
C LEU A 49 -8.29 1.42 -9.40
N PRO A 50 -7.85 0.56 -10.35
CA PRO A 50 -8.19 0.73 -11.76
C PRO A 50 -9.69 0.74 -12.04
N VAL A 51 -10.45 -0.12 -11.35
CA VAL A 51 -11.91 -0.20 -11.50
C VAL A 51 -12.59 1.05 -10.91
N LEU A 52 -12.12 1.53 -9.76
CA LEU A 52 -12.60 2.77 -9.16
C LEU A 52 -12.29 3.97 -10.07
N LEU A 53 -11.09 4.07 -10.61
CA LEU A 53 -10.68 5.13 -11.53
C LEU A 53 -11.51 5.17 -12.83
N ALA A 54 -11.94 3.99 -13.32
CA ALA A 54 -12.82 3.86 -14.48
C ALA A 54 -14.24 4.34 -14.20
N ARG A 55 -14.83 3.96 -13.06
CA ARG A 55 -16.25 4.18 -12.73
C ARG A 55 -16.52 5.50 -12.02
N SER A 56 -15.53 6.06 -11.34
CA SER A 56 -15.72 7.10 -10.33
C SER A 56 -15.59 8.53 -10.85
N ARG A 57 -16.60 9.36 -10.55
CA ARG A 57 -16.51 10.83 -10.50
C ARG A 57 -16.25 11.31 -9.06
N ARG A 58 -15.81 10.43 -8.15
CA ARG A 58 -15.63 10.77 -6.74
C ARG A 58 -14.35 11.55 -6.55
N GLU A 59 -14.51 12.75 -6.00
CA GLU A 59 -13.47 13.38 -5.21
C GLU A 59 -13.13 12.44 -4.05
N VAL A 60 -11.90 11.92 -4.04
CA VAL A 60 -11.40 11.17 -2.89
C VAL A 60 -11.08 12.19 -1.81
N SER A 61 -11.90 12.18 -0.76
CA SER A 61 -11.70 12.93 0.47
C SER A 61 -10.71 12.15 1.33
N LEU A 62 -9.46 12.58 1.39
CA LEU A 62 -8.53 12.06 2.40
C LEU A 62 -8.92 12.59 3.80
N PRO A 63 -8.58 11.88 4.89
CA PRO A 63 -8.71 12.42 6.24
C PRO A 63 -7.88 13.71 6.33
N GLY A 64 -8.50 14.81 6.77
CA GLY A 64 -7.87 16.15 6.78
C GLY A 64 -8.41 17.14 5.73
N GLY A 65 -9.51 16.80 5.03
CA GLY A 65 -10.23 17.76 4.17
C GLY A 65 -9.65 17.96 2.77
N VAL A 66 -8.64 17.17 2.39
CA VAL A 66 -8.01 17.26 1.07
C VAL A 66 -8.85 16.49 0.04
N ARG A 67 -9.33 17.21 -0.99
CA ARG A 67 -10.20 16.67 -2.05
C ARG A 67 -9.38 16.53 -3.33
N PHE A 68 -9.11 15.31 -3.77
CA PHE A 68 -8.47 15.07 -5.06
C PHE A 68 -9.48 14.48 -6.04
N ASN A 69 -9.57 15.05 -7.24
CA ASN A 69 -10.35 14.47 -8.32
C ASN A 69 -9.53 13.33 -8.95
N VAL A 70 -9.93 12.11 -8.64
CA VAL A 70 -9.22 10.90 -9.09
C VAL A 70 -9.89 10.30 -10.34
N GLY A 71 -10.97 10.89 -10.86
CA GLY A 71 -11.74 10.30 -11.96
C GLY A 71 -11.10 10.49 -13.34
N LEU A 72 -10.59 9.42 -13.95
CA LEU A 72 -10.06 9.42 -15.33
C LEU A 72 -11.12 9.05 -16.39
N ARG A 73 -12.39 9.33 -16.10
CA ARG A 73 -13.52 8.87 -16.94
C ARG A 73 -13.45 9.32 -18.41
N LYS A 74 -12.96 10.54 -18.66
CA LYS A 74 -12.74 11.05 -20.02
C LYS A 74 -11.75 10.19 -20.82
N TYR A 75 -10.76 9.60 -20.15
CA TYR A 75 -9.81 8.69 -20.77
C TYR A 75 -10.40 7.28 -20.94
N TYR A 76 -11.21 6.83 -19.98
CA TYR A 76 -11.94 5.57 -20.09
C TYR A 76 -12.91 5.56 -21.29
N GLU A 77 -13.71 6.62 -21.47
CA GLU A 77 -14.67 6.75 -22.57
C GLU A 77 -13.98 6.81 -23.95
N LYS A 78 -12.76 7.36 -24.03
CA LYS A 78 -11.99 7.47 -25.29
C LYS A 78 -11.19 6.22 -25.65
N MET A 79 -10.65 5.51 -24.66
CA MET A 79 -9.71 4.40 -24.90
C MET A 79 -10.36 3.02 -24.85
N GLY A 80 -11.55 2.92 -24.25
CA GLY A 80 -12.21 1.65 -23.98
C GLY A 80 -11.60 0.91 -22.79
N PRO A 81 -12.30 -0.12 -22.27
CA PRO A 81 -12.00 -0.73 -20.97
C PRO A 81 -10.63 -1.40 -20.90
N TRP A 82 -10.23 -2.11 -21.96
CA TRP A 82 -8.99 -2.90 -21.95
C TRP A 82 -7.74 -2.02 -21.99
N ARG A 83 -7.72 -1.02 -22.89
CA ARG A 83 -6.57 -0.10 -23.02
C ARG A 83 -6.43 0.80 -21.80
N PHE A 84 -7.56 1.21 -21.22
CA PHE A 84 -7.56 1.98 -19.97
C PHE A 84 -6.99 1.16 -18.80
N ALA A 85 -7.35 -0.11 -18.65
CA ALA A 85 -6.84 -0.97 -17.58
C ALA A 85 -5.31 -1.08 -17.63
N VAL A 86 -4.74 -1.29 -18.82
CA VAL A 86 -3.28 -1.35 -19.02
C VAL A 86 -2.63 0.01 -18.74
N PHE A 87 -3.21 1.11 -19.23
CA PHE A 87 -2.68 2.46 -18.97
C PHE A 87 -2.62 2.76 -17.47
N VAL A 88 -3.72 2.52 -16.75
CA VAL A 88 -3.78 2.76 -15.31
C VAL A 88 -2.84 1.84 -14.56
N PHE A 89 -2.72 0.58 -14.96
CA PHE A 89 -1.74 -0.35 -14.37
C PHE A 89 -0.31 0.19 -14.50
N LEU A 90 0.09 0.69 -15.67
CA LEU A 90 1.41 1.29 -15.88
C LEU A 90 1.63 2.54 -15.03
N VAL A 91 0.63 3.41 -14.93
CA VAL A 91 0.68 4.60 -14.08
C VAL A 91 0.87 4.20 -12.61
N LEU A 92 0.08 3.24 -12.13
CA LEU A 92 0.20 2.71 -10.76
C LEU A 92 1.58 2.07 -10.54
N ALA A 93 2.09 1.28 -11.49
CA ALA A 93 3.42 0.69 -11.39
C ALA A 93 4.52 1.76 -11.26
N MET A 94 4.41 2.86 -12.01
CA MET A 94 5.36 3.96 -11.94
C MET A 94 5.29 4.69 -10.59
N PHE A 95 4.09 4.87 -10.03
CA PHE A 95 3.90 5.48 -8.70
C PHE A 95 4.25 4.55 -7.53
N ALA A 96 4.32 3.23 -7.72
CA ALA A 96 4.64 2.30 -6.65
C ALA A 96 6.02 2.57 -6.02
N LEU A 97 7.02 2.96 -6.83
CA LEU A 97 8.36 3.30 -6.36
C LEU A 97 8.40 4.56 -5.46
N PRO A 98 7.91 5.73 -5.88
CA PRO A 98 7.91 6.92 -5.03
C PRO A 98 7.03 6.74 -3.79
N ILE A 99 5.89 6.04 -3.90
CA ILE A 99 5.06 5.72 -2.73
C ILE A 99 5.88 4.92 -1.70
N LYS A 100 6.60 3.88 -2.14
CA LYS A 100 7.46 3.08 -1.27
C LYS A 100 8.56 3.93 -0.60
N MET A 101 9.11 4.92 -1.30
CA MET A 101 10.10 5.85 -0.73
C MET A 101 9.48 6.74 0.35
N VAL A 102 8.29 7.29 0.11
CA VAL A 102 7.58 8.10 1.10
C VAL A 102 7.28 7.30 2.36
N LEU A 103 6.75 6.06 2.23
CA LEU A 103 6.50 5.19 3.38
C LEU A 103 7.78 4.88 4.18
N ARG A 104 8.92 4.74 3.49
CA ARG A 104 10.20 4.53 4.14
C ARG A 104 10.68 5.77 4.90
N TRP A 105 10.45 6.97 4.37
CA TRP A 105 10.88 8.20 5.04
C TRP A 105 9.98 8.60 6.21
N THR A 106 8.66 8.45 6.07
CA THR A 106 7.72 8.91 7.11
C THR A 106 7.55 7.91 8.25
N LEU A 107 7.47 6.61 7.94
CA LEU A 107 7.14 5.56 8.91
C LEU A 107 8.29 4.57 9.16
N ASN A 108 9.44 4.76 8.51
CA ASN A 108 10.55 3.82 8.53
C ASN A 108 10.16 2.39 8.15
N LEU A 109 9.23 2.29 7.20
CA LEU A 109 8.62 1.03 6.85
C LEU A 109 9.58 0.18 6.01
N LYS A 110 9.89 -1.03 6.50
CA LYS A 110 10.82 -1.93 5.80
C LYS A 110 10.09 -2.80 4.78
N TYR A 111 8.97 -3.39 5.18
CA TYR A 111 8.18 -4.31 4.36
C TYR A 111 6.68 -3.99 4.45
N ILE A 112 6.03 -3.92 3.28
CA ILE A 112 4.57 -3.77 3.14
C ILE A 112 3.87 -5.10 3.42
N VAL A 113 4.45 -6.19 2.91
CA VAL A 113 4.09 -7.57 3.24
C VAL A 113 5.39 -8.27 3.58
N ALA A 114 5.50 -8.79 4.80
CA ALA A 114 6.64 -9.55 5.27
C ALA A 114 6.20 -10.99 5.52
N MET A 115 6.68 -11.92 4.70
CA MET A 115 6.46 -13.36 4.92
C MET A 115 7.77 -14.01 5.33
N PRO A 116 8.24 -13.81 6.58
CA PRO A 116 9.47 -14.42 7.06
C PRO A 116 9.48 -15.95 7.02
N GLU A 117 8.32 -16.59 6.96
CA GLU A 117 8.18 -18.05 7.01
C GLU A 117 8.28 -18.76 5.65
N ILE A 118 8.06 -18.07 4.52
CA ILE A 118 8.19 -18.64 3.16
C ILE A 118 9.53 -18.26 2.52
N PHE A 119 10.49 -17.74 3.29
CA PHE A 119 11.87 -17.76 2.86
C PHE A 119 12.32 -19.22 2.90
N PHE A 120 12.12 -19.92 1.80
CA PHE A 120 12.63 -21.27 1.57
C PHE A 120 14.10 -21.31 2.02
N ASN A 121 14.34 -22.02 3.12
CA ASN A 121 15.68 -22.38 3.56
C ASN A 121 16.02 -23.71 2.88
N ILE A 122 16.41 -23.64 1.61
CA ILE A 122 17.12 -24.70 0.91
C ILE A 122 18.39 -24.11 0.31
#